data_AF-A0A1V6KFE0-F1
#
_entry.id   AF-A0A1V6KFE0-F1
#
_cell.length_a   1.000
_cell.length_b   1.000
_cell.length_c   1.000
_cell.angle_alpha   90.00
_cell.angle_beta   90.00
_cell.angle_gamma   90.00
#
_symmetry.space_group_name_H-M   'P 1'
#
loop_
_entity.id
_entity.type
_entity.pdbx_description
1 polymer ?
#
loop_
_entity_poly.entity_id
_entity_poly.type
_entity_poly.pdbx_seq_one_letter_code
_entity_poly.pdbx_strand_id
1 'polypeptide(L)'
;MKRFLLLFAILTVFAIVPAFAQTEAELKAAYENAVKLAASAPKDYTLNWQAARAARSYGDYLVVHKTTSWKETARAAAKEGMKYGEIAFNLNPSGIEGWYYYGLCVGTYSDCVSVLTALTEGLKGKTQMGFENAYKFDKTYDNGGPILALGRFWQVLPGIAGQDRKKAEKLFDEYIALFGSSPKANSDAWYFRGELYKDTKRPDLAKADLEKASSMGNENAKRLLGEMK
;
A
#
# COMPACT_ATOMS: atom_id res chain seq x y z
N MET A 1 -5.73 -23.78 61.60
CA MET A 1 -6.71 -23.10 60.71
C MET A 1 -6.43 -21.62 60.67
N LYS A 2 -5.90 -21.10 59.56
CA LYS A 2 -6.19 -19.82 58.89
C LYS A 2 -5.03 -19.50 57.94
N ARG A 3 -5.29 -19.77 56.66
CA ARG A 3 -4.43 -19.42 55.52
C ARG A 3 -4.42 -17.90 55.39
N PHE A 4 -3.25 -17.27 55.38
CA PHE A 4 -3.09 -15.94 54.80
C PHE A 4 -2.41 -16.11 53.45
N LEU A 5 -3.20 -16.03 52.38
CA LEU A 5 -2.69 -15.91 51.01
C LEU A 5 -2.07 -14.51 50.87
N LEU A 6 -0.77 -14.47 50.56
CA LEU A 6 -0.12 -13.32 49.96
C LEU A 6 -0.57 -13.23 48.49
N LEU A 7 -1.51 -12.33 48.20
CA LEU A 7 -1.84 -11.92 46.83
C LEU A 7 -0.83 -10.84 46.40
N PHE A 8 0.21 -11.24 45.68
CA PHE A 8 0.98 -10.31 44.86
C PHE A 8 0.13 -9.92 43.66
N ALA A 9 -0.48 -8.73 43.71
CA ALA A 9 -1.05 -8.09 42.53
C ALA A 9 0.10 -7.63 41.63
N ILE A 10 0.49 -8.45 40.66
CA ILE A 10 1.37 -8.03 39.57
C ILE A 10 0.52 -7.14 38.66
N LEU A 11 0.61 -5.84 38.88
CA LEU A 11 0.08 -4.83 37.99
C LEU A 11 1.02 -4.76 36.77
N THR A 12 0.82 -5.63 35.77
CA THR A 12 1.46 -5.45 34.47
C THR A 12 0.83 -4.27 33.78
N VAL A 13 1.44 -3.09 33.91
CA VAL A 13 1.21 -1.96 33.03
C VAL A 13 1.73 -2.36 31.65
N PHE A 14 0.83 -2.77 30.75
CA PHE A 14 1.12 -2.71 29.32
C PHE A 14 1.27 -1.23 28.98
N ALA A 15 2.52 -0.76 28.89
CA ALA A 15 2.78 0.52 28.24
C ALA A 15 2.31 0.38 26.79
N ILE A 16 1.18 1.03 26.49
CA ILE A 16 0.76 1.27 25.12
C ILE A 16 1.84 2.19 24.55
N VAL A 17 2.81 1.61 23.85
CA VAL A 17 3.75 2.39 23.06
C VAL A 17 2.90 2.99 21.94
N PRO A 18 2.69 4.32 21.90
CA PRO A 18 2.01 4.91 20.76
C PRO A 18 2.84 4.60 19.52
N ALA A 19 2.18 4.24 18.42
CA ALA A 19 2.84 4.12 17.13
C ALA A 19 3.35 5.51 16.73
N PHE A 20 4.57 5.84 17.11
CA PHE A 20 5.23 7.05 16.64
C PHE A 20 5.36 6.95 15.11
N ALA A 21 5.04 8.04 14.41
CA ALA A 21 5.27 8.12 12.97
C ALA A 21 6.76 7.89 12.70
N GLN A 22 7.09 6.88 11.88
CA GLN A 22 8.48 6.57 11.55
C GLN A 22 9.09 7.72 10.75
N THR A 23 10.30 8.12 11.11
CA THR A 23 11.08 9.12 10.38
C THR A 23 11.68 8.53 9.09
N GLU A 24 12.05 9.40 8.15
CA GLU A 24 12.74 9.00 6.92
C GLU A 24 13.99 8.14 7.21
N ALA A 25 14.78 8.53 8.23
CA ALA A 25 16.01 7.85 8.61
C ALA A 25 15.74 6.44 9.15
N GLU A 26 14.70 6.27 9.97
CA GLU A 26 14.30 4.96 10.49
C GLU A 26 13.79 4.04 9.38
N LEU A 27 12.98 4.58 8.45
CA LEU A 27 12.50 3.83 7.28
C LEU A 27 13.65 3.40 6.38
N LYS A 28 14.60 4.30 6.11
CA LYS A 28 15.81 4.01 5.34
C LYS A 28 16.63 2.91 6.00
N ALA A 29 16.91 3.02 7.29
CA ALA A 29 17.68 2.03 8.03
C ALA A 29 16.99 0.67 8.06
N ALA A 30 15.67 0.64 8.24
CA ALA A 30 14.87 -0.59 8.19
C ALA A 30 14.93 -1.26 6.82
N TYR A 31 14.81 -0.48 5.75
CA TYR A 31 14.96 -0.95 4.37
C TYR A 31 16.35 -1.53 4.11
N GLU A 32 17.41 -0.78 4.42
CA GLU A 32 18.80 -1.22 4.18
C GLU A 32 19.13 -2.50 4.96
N ASN A 33 18.68 -2.60 6.21
CA ASN A 33 18.87 -3.81 7.02
C ASN A 33 18.07 -5.00 6.47
N ALA A 34 16.81 -4.81 6.08
CA ALA A 34 15.98 -5.88 5.53
C ALA A 34 16.56 -6.43 4.22
N VAL A 35 17.04 -5.54 3.33
CA VAL A 35 17.74 -5.91 2.10
C VAL A 35 19.00 -6.72 2.40
N LYS A 36 19.82 -6.27 3.36
CA LYS A 36 21.04 -6.99 3.76
C LYS A 36 20.73 -8.41 4.25
N LEU A 37 19.70 -8.57 5.09
CA LEU A 37 19.29 -9.87 5.60
C LEU A 37 18.78 -10.78 4.47
N ALA A 38 17.90 -10.28 3.60
CA ALA A 38 17.40 -11.03 2.45
C ALA A 38 18.53 -11.47 1.49
N ALA A 39 19.50 -10.59 1.24
CA ALA A 39 20.67 -10.91 0.43
C ALA A 39 21.55 -12.03 1.04
N SER A 40 21.65 -12.08 2.37
CA SER A 40 22.41 -13.14 3.07
C SER A 40 21.68 -14.49 3.13
N ALA A 41 20.37 -14.50 2.90
CA ALA A 41 19.53 -15.69 2.95
C ALA A 41 18.54 -15.70 1.77
N PRO A 42 19.01 -15.83 0.52
CA PRO A 42 18.20 -15.59 -0.67
C PRO A 42 17.04 -16.59 -0.86
N LYS A 43 17.09 -17.74 -0.19
CA LYS A 43 16.01 -18.75 -0.21
C LYS A 43 15.01 -18.62 0.95
N ASP A 44 15.19 -17.63 1.83
CA ASP A 44 14.27 -17.38 2.93
C ASP A 44 13.08 -16.54 2.44
N TYR A 45 11.92 -17.18 2.33
CA TYR A 45 10.69 -16.51 1.90
C TYR A 45 10.38 -15.24 2.71
N THR A 46 10.53 -15.32 4.03
CA THR A 46 10.14 -14.25 4.95
C THR A 46 11.03 -13.03 4.80
N LEU A 47 12.34 -13.24 4.76
CA LEU A 47 13.29 -12.14 4.60
C LEU A 47 13.11 -11.42 3.26
N ASN A 48 12.82 -12.17 2.19
CA ASN A 48 12.56 -11.59 0.87
C ASN A 48 11.30 -10.70 0.87
N TRP A 49 10.15 -11.17 1.35
CA TRP A 49 8.94 -10.31 1.33
C TRP A 49 9.06 -9.14 2.32
N GLN A 50 9.77 -9.32 3.44
CA GLN A 50 10.02 -8.23 4.38
C GLN A 50 10.92 -7.14 3.78
N ALA A 51 11.92 -7.52 2.98
CA ALA A 51 12.73 -6.56 2.22
C ALA A 51 11.88 -5.78 1.21
N ALA A 52 10.98 -6.46 0.48
CA ALA A 52 10.04 -5.80 -0.43
C ALA A 52 9.11 -4.81 0.31
N ARG A 53 8.56 -5.22 1.45
CA ARG A 53 7.74 -4.35 2.31
C ARG A 53 8.50 -3.13 2.80
N ALA A 54 9.71 -3.31 3.32
CA ALA A 54 10.51 -2.21 3.84
C ALA A 54 10.89 -1.22 2.73
N ALA A 55 11.25 -1.73 1.54
CA ALA A 55 11.47 -0.91 0.35
C ALA A 55 10.22 -0.12 -0.05
N ARG A 56 9.03 -0.74 0.00
CA ARG A 56 7.76 -0.05 -0.25
C ARG A 56 7.48 1.04 0.79
N SER A 57 7.70 0.78 2.08
CA SER A 57 7.48 1.79 3.13
C SER A 57 8.40 3.00 2.96
N TYR A 58 9.70 2.77 2.72
CA TYR A 58 10.66 3.86 2.50
C TYR A 58 10.37 4.61 1.20
N GLY A 59 10.16 3.90 0.09
CA GLY A 59 9.88 4.52 -1.22
C GLY A 59 8.62 5.37 -1.21
N ASP A 60 7.55 4.92 -0.56
CA ASP A 60 6.29 5.66 -0.46
C ASP A 60 6.38 6.88 0.42
N TYR A 61 7.11 6.79 1.54
CA TYR A 61 7.42 7.96 2.34
C TYR A 61 8.08 9.05 1.49
N LEU A 62 9.07 8.69 0.67
CA LEU A 62 9.74 9.63 -0.24
C LEU A 62 8.79 10.22 -1.29
N VAL A 63 7.89 9.40 -1.87
CA VAL A 63 6.88 9.87 -2.85
C VAL A 63 5.90 10.86 -2.21
N VAL A 64 5.41 10.54 -1.02
CA VAL A 64 4.43 11.36 -0.28
C VAL A 64 5.04 12.68 0.16
N HIS A 65 6.23 12.65 0.75
CA HIS A 65 6.87 13.84 1.33
C HIS A 65 7.71 14.63 0.32
N LYS A 66 7.99 14.05 -0.85
CA LYS A 66 8.77 14.66 -1.93
C LYS A 66 10.08 15.29 -1.44
N THR A 67 10.82 14.53 -0.63
CA THR A 67 12.10 14.97 -0.07
C THR A 67 13.15 15.20 -1.18
N THR A 68 14.30 15.76 -0.82
CA THR A 68 15.37 16.02 -1.80
C THR A 68 15.76 14.73 -2.53
N SER A 69 15.79 14.78 -3.87
CA SER A 69 16.11 13.62 -4.73
C SER A 69 15.18 12.41 -4.50
N TRP A 70 13.92 12.66 -4.10
CA TRP A 70 12.95 11.59 -3.83
C TRP A 70 12.74 10.69 -5.03
N LYS A 71 12.72 11.23 -6.26
CA LYS A 71 12.47 10.43 -7.47
C LYS A 71 13.55 9.40 -7.67
N GLU A 72 14.81 9.81 -7.63
CA GLU A 72 15.95 8.93 -7.85
C GLU A 72 16.02 7.86 -6.76
N THR A 73 15.82 8.26 -5.51
CA THR A 73 15.95 7.41 -4.32
C THR A 73 14.78 6.42 -4.23
N ALA A 74 13.54 6.89 -4.37
CA ALA A 74 12.36 6.03 -4.35
C ALA A 74 12.35 5.06 -5.53
N ARG A 75 12.81 5.50 -6.72
CA ARG A 75 12.97 4.63 -7.90
C ARG A 75 13.94 3.48 -7.62
N ALA A 76 15.08 3.76 -6.99
CA ALA A 76 16.07 2.74 -6.64
C ALA A 76 15.51 1.75 -5.61
N ALA A 77 14.91 2.26 -4.52
CA ALA A 77 14.29 1.43 -3.49
C ALA A 77 13.17 0.56 -4.08
N ALA A 78 12.30 1.13 -4.92
CA ALA A 78 11.22 0.40 -5.58
C ALA A 78 11.74 -0.72 -6.49
N LYS A 79 12.81 -0.48 -7.28
CA LYS A 79 13.45 -1.52 -8.09
C LYS A 79 13.99 -2.67 -7.25
N GLU A 80 14.62 -2.37 -6.12
CA GLU A 80 15.10 -3.39 -5.21
C GLU A 80 13.94 -4.14 -4.52
N GLY A 81 12.89 -3.44 -4.13
CA GLY A 81 11.68 -4.05 -3.58
C GLY A 81 10.98 -4.99 -4.57
N MET A 82 10.89 -4.61 -5.85
CA MET A 82 10.39 -5.48 -6.92
C MET A 82 11.21 -6.77 -7.02
N LYS A 83 12.55 -6.68 -7.00
CA LYS A 83 13.43 -7.86 -7.02
C LYS A 83 13.09 -8.82 -5.86
N TYR A 84 13.02 -8.32 -4.63
CA TYR A 84 12.77 -9.18 -3.46
C TYR A 84 11.33 -9.71 -3.39
N GLY A 85 10.34 -8.92 -3.83
CA GLY A 85 8.95 -9.38 -3.96
C GLY A 85 8.83 -10.52 -4.97
N GLU A 86 9.56 -10.42 -6.08
CA GLU A 86 9.63 -11.48 -7.09
C GLU A 86 10.28 -12.76 -6.57
N ILE A 87 11.38 -12.64 -5.83
CA ILE A 87 11.97 -13.82 -5.18
C ILE A 87 10.96 -14.46 -4.22
N ALA A 88 10.28 -13.66 -3.40
CA ALA A 88 9.32 -14.17 -2.41
C ALA A 88 8.15 -14.90 -3.06
N PHE A 89 7.50 -14.34 -4.09
CA PHE A 89 6.38 -15.03 -4.73
C PHE A 89 6.82 -16.27 -5.52
N ASN A 90 8.08 -16.33 -5.98
CA ASN A 90 8.62 -17.54 -6.61
C ASN A 90 8.92 -18.64 -5.58
N LEU A 91 9.37 -18.27 -4.38
CA LEU A 91 9.61 -19.22 -3.27
C LEU A 91 8.30 -19.77 -2.69
N ASN A 92 7.26 -18.94 -2.58
CA ASN A 92 5.94 -19.34 -2.12
C ASN A 92 4.84 -18.66 -2.95
N PRO A 93 4.41 -19.29 -4.07
CA PRO A 93 3.39 -18.73 -4.95
C PRO A 93 2.00 -18.59 -4.31
N SER A 94 1.73 -19.32 -3.22
CA SER A 94 0.51 -19.19 -2.41
C SER A 94 0.60 -18.12 -1.32
N GLY A 95 1.80 -17.60 -1.05
CA GLY A 95 2.02 -16.52 -0.10
C GLY A 95 1.60 -15.17 -0.68
N ILE A 96 0.87 -14.37 0.08
CA ILE A 96 0.28 -13.10 -0.37
C ILE A 96 1.35 -12.01 -0.49
N GLU A 97 2.28 -11.99 0.46
CA GLU A 97 3.18 -10.88 0.74
C GLU A 97 4.12 -10.58 -0.44
N GLY A 98 4.67 -11.62 -1.08
CA GLY A 98 5.53 -11.46 -2.25
C GLY A 98 4.81 -10.81 -3.42
N TRP A 99 3.61 -11.30 -3.73
CA TRP A 99 2.76 -10.75 -4.79
C TRP A 99 2.31 -9.32 -4.48
N TYR A 100 1.85 -9.09 -3.25
CA TYR A 100 1.32 -7.81 -2.79
C TYR A 100 2.40 -6.72 -2.80
N TYR A 101 3.53 -6.95 -2.12
CA TYR A 101 4.60 -5.95 -2.04
C TYR A 101 5.35 -5.76 -3.37
N TYR A 102 5.43 -6.79 -4.23
CA TYR A 102 5.90 -6.60 -5.61
C TYR A 102 5.06 -5.55 -6.34
N GLY A 103 3.74 -5.74 -6.36
CA GLY A 103 2.83 -4.82 -7.05
C GLY A 103 2.86 -3.41 -6.47
N LEU A 104 2.91 -3.28 -5.14
CA LEU A 104 3.03 -1.99 -4.49
C LEU A 104 4.34 -1.27 -4.83
N CYS A 105 5.47 -1.99 -4.91
CA CYS A 105 6.74 -1.43 -5.37
C CYS A 105 6.67 -0.98 -6.84
N VAL A 106 5.96 -1.69 -7.72
CA VAL A 106 5.70 -1.22 -9.09
C VAL A 106 4.90 0.10 -9.07
N GLY A 107 3.95 0.24 -8.15
CA GLY A 107 3.23 1.50 -7.92
C GLY A 107 4.18 2.66 -7.63
N THR A 108 5.02 2.54 -6.59
CA THR A 108 6.04 3.55 -6.25
C THR A 108 7.01 3.82 -7.40
N TYR A 109 7.44 2.78 -8.12
CA TYR A 109 8.28 2.94 -9.30
C TYR A 109 7.58 3.78 -10.38
N SER A 110 6.31 3.50 -10.63
CA SER A 110 5.47 4.22 -11.60
C SER A 110 5.26 5.69 -11.21
N ASP A 111 5.18 6.02 -9.93
CA ASP A 111 5.13 7.41 -9.46
C ASP A 111 6.43 8.18 -9.76
N CYS A 112 7.56 7.47 -9.87
CA CYS A 112 8.85 8.06 -10.21
C CYS A 112 9.05 8.25 -11.71
N VAL A 113 8.61 7.28 -12.53
CA VAL A 113 8.91 7.24 -13.99
C VAL A 113 7.70 7.45 -14.90
N SER A 114 6.50 7.61 -14.34
CA SER A 114 5.18 7.53 -14.99
C SER A 114 4.69 6.12 -15.32
N VAL A 115 3.36 5.96 -15.36
CA VAL A 115 2.70 4.72 -15.76
C VAL A 115 3.07 4.30 -17.19
N LEU A 116 3.24 5.23 -18.13
CA LEU A 116 3.58 4.91 -19.52
C LEU A 116 4.97 4.27 -19.65
N THR A 117 5.95 4.79 -18.90
CA THR A 117 7.29 4.19 -18.84
C THR A 117 7.24 2.80 -18.22
N ALA A 118 6.56 2.64 -17.09
CA ALA A 118 6.40 1.33 -16.44
C ALA A 118 5.72 0.29 -17.36
N LEU A 119 4.74 0.71 -18.17
CA LEU A 119 4.10 -0.13 -19.16
C LEU A 119 5.05 -0.53 -20.30
N THR A 120 5.86 0.42 -20.79
CA THR A 120 6.87 0.17 -21.83
C THR A 120 7.94 -0.79 -21.35
N GLU A 121 8.28 -0.77 -20.07
CA GLU A 121 9.17 -1.75 -19.41
C GLU A 121 8.50 -3.11 -19.15
N GLY A 122 7.23 -3.31 -19.56
CA GLY A 122 6.53 -4.60 -19.47
C GLY A 122 5.97 -4.93 -18.09
N LEU A 123 5.90 -3.97 -17.16
CA LEU A 123 5.51 -4.23 -15.77
C LEU A 123 4.02 -4.56 -15.59
N LYS A 124 3.17 -4.30 -16.59
CA LYS A 124 1.71 -4.52 -16.50
C LYS A 124 1.35 -5.93 -16.05
N GLY A 125 1.88 -6.95 -16.75
CA GLY A 125 1.44 -8.34 -16.59
C GLY A 125 1.72 -8.86 -15.18
N LYS A 126 2.96 -8.75 -14.72
CA LYS A 126 3.35 -9.19 -13.37
C LYS A 126 2.66 -8.39 -12.27
N THR A 127 2.43 -7.09 -12.47
CA THR A 127 1.71 -6.25 -11.49
C THR A 127 0.26 -6.68 -11.35
N GLN A 128 -0.43 -6.88 -12.48
CA GLN A 128 -1.79 -7.39 -12.50
C GLN A 128 -1.87 -8.75 -11.79
N MET A 129 -1.00 -9.69 -12.17
CA MET A 129 -0.93 -11.02 -11.53
C MET A 129 -0.68 -10.92 -10.03
N GLY A 130 0.20 -10.02 -9.59
CA GLY A 130 0.49 -9.81 -8.17
C GLY A 130 -0.76 -9.36 -7.40
N PHE A 131 -1.44 -8.32 -7.86
CA PHE A 131 -2.65 -7.85 -7.18
C PHE A 131 -3.83 -8.82 -7.27
N GLU A 132 -4.01 -9.52 -8.40
CA GLU A 132 -5.07 -10.52 -8.55
C GLU A 132 -4.82 -11.75 -7.66
N ASN A 133 -3.57 -12.20 -7.52
CA ASN A 133 -3.22 -13.28 -6.58
C ASN A 133 -3.38 -12.84 -5.13
N ALA A 134 -2.91 -11.64 -4.76
CA ALA A 134 -3.08 -11.12 -3.41
C ALA A 134 -4.57 -11.02 -3.02
N TYR A 135 -5.41 -10.51 -3.93
CA TYR A 135 -6.87 -10.47 -3.76
C TYR A 135 -7.46 -11.89 -3.63
N LYS A 136 -7.04 -12.82 -4.49
CA LYS A 136 -7.55 -14.20 -4.50
C LYS A 136 -7.23 -14.96 -3.21
N PHE A 137 -6.01 -14.85 -2.70
CA PHE A 137 -5.55 -15.63 -1.55
C PHE A 137 -6.03 -15.06 -0.21
N ASP A 138 -5.92 -13.74 -0.03
CA ASP A 138 -6.52 -13.05 1.11
C ASP A 138 -6.73 -11.56 0.79
N LYS A 139 -7.91 -11.25 0.27
CA LYS A 139 -8.31 -9.86 0.02
C LYS A 139 -8.40 -9.00 1.29
N THR A 140 -8.44 -9.59 2.48
CA THR A 140 -8.54 -8.85 3.76
C THR A 140 -7.18 -8.53 4.38
N TYR A 141 -6.10 -9.08 3.82
CA TYR A 141 -4.72 -8.78 4.21
C TYR A 141 -4.46 -7.28 4.21
N ASP A 142 -3.64 -6.81 5.16
CA ASP A 142 -3.29 -5.39 5.32
C ASP A 142 -4.53 -4.49 5.35
N ASN A 143 -5.56 -4.92 6.08
CA ASN A 143 -6.85 -4.23 6.22
C ASN A 143 -7.50 -3.91 4.86
N GLY A 144 -7.55 -4.89 3.95
CA GLY A 144 -8.15 -4.73 2.63
C GLY A 144 -7.22 -4.14 1.57
N GLY A 145 -5.92 -4.06 1.84
CA GLY A 145 -4.89 -3.55 0.94
C GLY A 145 -4.96 -4.12 -0.49
N PRO A 146 -5.08 -5.46 -0.67
CA PRO A 146 -5.20 -6.05 -2.01
C PRO A 146 -6.42 -5.57 -2.81
N ILE A 147 -7.55 -5.28 -2.15
CA ILE A 147 -8.76 -4.75 -2.81
C ILE A 147 -8.46 -3.36 -3.37
N LEU A 148 -7.88 -2.48 -2.54
CA LEU A 148 -7.55 -1.11 -2.94
C LEU A 148 -6.47 -1.06 -4.01
N ALA A 149 -5.41 -1.86 -3.86
CA ALA A 149 -4.31 -1.88 -4.81
C ALA A 149 -4.76 -2.38 -6.19
N LEU A 150 -5.59 -3.44 -6.23
CA LEU A 150 -6.18 -3.93 -7.48
C LEU A 150 -7.13 -2.90 -8.09
N GLY A 151 -7.95 -2.23 -7.27
CA GLY A 151 -8.85 -1.17 -7.74
C GLY A 151 -8.08 0.00 -8.35
N ARG A 152 -7.03 0.45 -7.66
CA ARG A 152 -6.15 1.53 -8.13
C ARG A 152 -5.45 1.14 -9.43
N PHE A 153 -4.95 -0.08 -9.56
CA PHE A 153 -4.36 -0.60 -10.78
C PHE A 153 -5.31 -0.44 -11.98
N TRP A 154 -6.55 -0.92 -11.88
CA TRP A 154 -7.52 -0.80 -12.97
C TRP A 154 -7.93 0.65 -13.28
N GLN A 155 -7.92 1.52 -12.27
CA GLN A 155 -8.25 2.94 -12.41
C GLN A 155 -7.16 3.71 -13.19
N VAL A 156 -5.89 3.52 -12.85
CA VAL A 156 -4.79 4.42 -13.31
C VAL A 156 -4.18 4.03 -14.64
N LEU A 157 -4.47 2.83 -15.15
CA LEU A 157 -4.03 2.45 -16.49
C LEU A 157 -4.54 3.45 -17.54
N PRO A 158 -3.74 3.78 -18.55
CA PRO A 158 -4.22 4.46 -19.75
C PRO A 158 -5.32 3.64 -20.44
N GLY A 159 -6.30 4.30 -21.07
CA GLY A 159 -7.41 3.63 -21.76
C GLY A 159 -6.94 2.58 -22.78
N ILE A 160 -5.93 2.91 -23.58
CA ILE A 160 -5.33 1.99 -24.57
C ILE A 160 -4.58 0.80 -23.94
N ALA A 161 -4.27 0.87 -22.64
CA ALA A 161 -3.53 -0.14 -21.91
C ALA A 161 -4.42 -1.01 -21.01
N GLY A 162 -5.75 -0.92 -21.16
CA GLY A 162 -6.70 -1.77 -20.44
C GLY A 162 -7.24 -1.18 -19.14
N GLN A 163 -7.42 0.14 -19.09
CA GLN A 163 -8.17 0.79 -18.01
C GLN A 163 -9.55 0.16 -17.83
N ASP A 164 -9.94 -0.15 -16.60
CA ASP A 164 -11.27 -0.65 -16.27
C ASP A 164 -11.82 0.06 -15.04
N ARG A 165 -12.42 1.23 -15.28
CA ARG A 165 -13.02 2.06 -14.21
C ARG A 165 -14.21 1.37 -13.55
N LYS A 166 -14.96 0.50 -14.26
CA LYS A 166 -16.08 -0.22 -13.66
C LYS A 166 -15.59 -1.27 -12.66
N LYS A 167 -14.51 -1.98 -12.99
CA LYS A 167 -13.86 -2.93 -12.07
C LYS A 167 -13.23 -2.20 -10.89
N ALA A 168 -12.57 -1.08 -11.13
CA ALA A 168 -12.02 -0.24 -10.06
C ALA A 168 -13.10 0.23 -9.07
N GLU A 169 -14.21 0.79 -9.56
CA GLU A 169 -15.32 1.26 -8.73
C GLU A 169 -15.91 0.14 -7.87
N LYS A 170 -16.16 -1.04 -8.45
CA LYS A 170 -16.64 -2.21 -7.70
C LYS A 170 -15.70 -2.63 -6.55
N LEU A 171 -14.39 -2.55 -6.78
CA LEU A 171 -13.40 -2.89 -5.75
C LEU A 171 -13.39 -1.84 -4.64
N PHE A 172 -13.50 -0.55 -4.97
CA PHE A 172 -13.61 0.50 -3.95
C PHE A 172 -14.91 0.38 -3.15
N ASP A 173 -16.03 0.04 -3.81
CA ASP A 173 -17.32 -0.24 -3.14
C ASP A 173 -17.20 -1.44 -2.20
N GLU A 174 -16.57 -2.52 -2.65
CA GLU A 174 -16.31 -3.71 -1.82
C GLU A 174 -15.48 -3.37 -0.59
N TYR A 175 -14.40 -2.61 -0.76
CA TYR A 175 -13.57 -2.17 0.36
C TYR A 175 -14.40 -1.36 1.37
N ILE A 176 -15.16 -0.37 0.89
CA ILE A 176 -15.95 0.52 1.77
C ILE A 176 -17.04 -0.28 2.50
N ALA A 177 -17.65 -1.27 1.85
CA ALA A 177 -18.63 -2.14 2.50
C ALA A 177 -18.03 -3.00 3.63
N LEU A 178 -16.81 -3.53 3.43
CA LEU A 178 -16.15 -4.40 4.40
C LEU A 178 -15.46 -3.63 5.53
N PHE A 179 -14.82 -2.50 5.20
CA PHE A 179 -13.91 -1.79 6.10
C PHE A 179 -14.33 -0.36 6.40
N GLY A 180 -15.31 0.22 5.70
CA GLY A 180 -15.60 1.65 5.75
C GLY A 180 -16.07 2.18 7.10
N SER A 181 -16.63 1.31 7.95
CA SER A 181 -17.01 1.63 9.34
C SER A 181 -15.90 1.36 10.37
N SER A 182 -14.78 0.76 9.95
CA SER A 182 -13.65 0.46 10.82
C SER A 182 -12.90 1.74 11.21
N PRO A 183 -12.44 1.89 12.46
CA PRO A 183 -11.54 2.98 12.83
C PRO A 183 -10.19 2.91 12.10
N LYS A 184 -9.85 1.76 11.49
CA LYS A 184 -8.64 1.57 10.69
C LYS A 184 -8.88 1.75 9.19
N ALA A 185 -10.08 2.18 8.77
CA ALA A 185 -10.37 2.34 7.36
C ALA A 185 -9.37 3.29 6.68
N ASN A 186 -8.68 2.79 5.65
CA ASN A 186 -7.84 3.59 4.77
C ASN A 186 -8.68 4.63 4.00
N SER A 187 -8.33 5.91 4.15
CA SER A 187 -8.99 7.05 3.49
C SER A 187 -8.83 7.03 1.96
N ASP A 188 -7.82 6.32 1.44
CA ASP A 188 -7.57 6.18 0.01
C ASP A 188 -8.73 5.55 -0.75
N ALA A 189 -9.55 4.71 -0.11
CA ALA A 189 -10.72 4.11 -0.75
C ALA A 189 -11.68 5.18 -1.30
N TRP A 190 -11.98 6.19 -0.48
CA TRP A 190 -12.83 7.31 -0.87
C TRP A 190 -12.08 8.30 -1.76
N TYR A 191 -10.78 8.54 -1.53
CA TYR A 191 -10.00 9.41 -2.42
C TYR A 191 -9.97 8.85 -3.85
N PHE A 192 -9.63 7.57 -4.02
CA PHE A 192 -9.54 6.93 -5.33
C PHE A 192 -10.89 6.86 -6.02
N ARG A 193 -11.96 6.49 -5.31
CA ARG A 193 -13.32 6.46 -5.89
C ARG A 193 -13.83 7.86 -6.21
N GLY A 194 -13.52 8.86 -5.39
CA GLY A 194 -13.80 10.27 -5.65
C GLY A 194 -13.08 10.81 -6.89
N GLU A 195 -11.79 10.49 -7.06
CA GLU A 195 -11.04 10.81 -8.28
C GLU A 195 -11.66 10.14 -9.51
N LEU A 196 -12.06 8.87 -9.39
CA LEU A 196 -12.76 8.13 -10.45
C LEU A 196 -14.08 8.80 -10.81
N TYR A 197 -14.88 9.22 -9.83
CA TYR A 197 -16.13 9.94 -10.06
C TYR A 197 -15.92 11.28 -10.77
N LYS A 198 -14.91 12.05 -10.39
CA LYS A 198 -14.54 13.28 -11.09
C LYS A 198 -14.21 12.99 -12.55
N ASP A 199 -13.34 12.02 -12.81
CA ASP A 199 -12.89 11.65 -14.15
C ASP A 199 -14.01 11.07 -15.03
N THR A 200 -15.09 10.57 -14.40
CA THR A 200 -16.29 10.04 -15.07
C THR A 200 -17.47 11.01 -15.06
N LYS A 201 -17.22 12.30 -14.78
CA LYS A 201 -18.22 13.38 -14.82
C LYS A 201 -19.41 13.17 -13.85
N ARG A 202 -19.11 12.65 -12.65
CA ARG A 202 -20.07 12.46 -11.54
C ARG A 202 -19.68 13.38 -10.36
N PRO A 203 -19.82 14.71 -10.49
CA PRO A 203 -19.22 15.68 -9.58
C PRO A 203 -19.79 15.61 -8.16
N ASP A 204 -21.09 15.33 -7.99
CA ASP A 204 -21.70 15.24 -6.66
C ASP A 204 -21.16 14.05 -5.86
N LEU A 205 -21.05 12.89 -6.51
CA LEU A 205 -20.43 11.70 -5.91
C LEU A 205 -18.95 11.92 -5.62
N ALA A 206 -18.24 12.56 -6.55
CA ALA A 206 -16.83 12.89 -6.38
C ALA A 206 -16.62 13.78 -5.15
N LYS A 207 -17.42 14.84 -5.02
CA LYS A 207 -17.35 15.77 -3.89
C LYS A 207 -17.61 15.04 -2.57
N ALA A 208 -18.67 14.23 -2.49
CA ALA A 208 -19.01 13.49 -1.27
C ALA A 208 -17.87 12.55 -0.81
N ASP A 209 -17.29 11.80 -1.74
CA ASP A 209 -16.19 10.88 -1.43
C ASP A 209 -14.91 11.63 -1.04
N LEU A 210 -14.57 12.71 -1.75
CA LEU A 210 -13.39 13.49 -1.44
C LEU A 210 -13.53 14.23 -0.11
N GLU A 211 -14.73 14.70 0.25
CA GLU A 211 -15.01 15.28 1.58
C GLU A 211 -14.84 14.24 2.68
N LYS A 212 -15.33 13.01 2.45
CA LYS A 212 -15.11 11.90 3.37
C LYS A 212 -13.63 11.60 3.55
N ALA A 213 -12.87 11.43 2.47
CA ALA A 213 -11.43 11.18 2.54
C ALA A 213 -10.67 12.32 3.24
N SER A 214 -11.00 13.57 2.91
CA SER A 214 -10.41 14.77 3.52
C SER A 214 -10.69 14.84 5.03
N SER A 215 -11.91 14.50 5.47
CA SER A 215 -12.27 14.42 6.90
C SER A 215 -11.47 13.38 7.68
N MET A 216 -10.88 12.41 6.97
CA MET A 216 -10.00 11.37 7.51
C MET A 216 -8.50 11.76 7.39
N GLY A 217 -8.19 13.00 7.03
CA GLY A 217 -6.82 13.50 6.91
C GLY A 217 -6.15 13.26 5.56
N ASN A 218 -6.89 12.88 4.51
CA ASN A 218 -6.29 12.68 3.18
C ASN A 218 -6.01 14.03 2.49
N GLU A 219 -4.74 14.45 2.47
CA GLU A 219 -4.32 15.73 1.88
C GLU A 219 -4.49 15.79 0.35
N ASN A 220 -4.41 14.65 -0.35
CA ASN A 220 -4.67 14.59 -1.79
C ASN A 220 -6.15 14.86 -2.09
N ALA A 221 -7.06 14.29 -1.31
CA ALA A 221 -8.49 14.56 -1.43
C ALA A 221 -8.81 16.03 -1.15
N LYS A 222 -8.20 16.61 -0.10
CA LYS A 222 -8.33 18.03 0.23
C LYS A 222 -7.87 18.94 -0.90
N ARG A 223 -6.73 18.63 -1.53
CA ARG A 223 -6.23 19.35 -2.70
C ARG A 223 -7.19 19.25 -3.88
N LEU A 224 -7.64 18.03 -4.21
CA LEU A 224 -8.55 17.79 -5.34
C LEU A 224 -9.90 18.49 -5.15
N LEU A 225 -10.44 18.54 -3.93
CA LEU A 225 -11.62 19.36 -3.61
C LEU A 225 -11.42 20.84 -3.88
N GLY A 226 -10.22 21.36 -3.61
CA GLY A 226 -9.87 22.75 -3.89
C GLY A 226 -9.87 23.08 -5.38
N GLU A 227 -9.52 22.10 -6.22
CA GLU A 227 -9.49 22.22 -7.69
C GLU A 227 -10.88 22.07 -8.34
N MET A 228 -11.87 21.54 -7.61
CA MET A 228 -13.24 21.32 -8.10
C MET A 228 -14.20 22.51 -7.91
N LYS A 229 -13.72 23.61 -7.31
CA LYS A 229 -14.49 24.84 -7.10
C LYS A 229 -14.50 25.70 -8.36
#